data_AF-A0A1Q2HQ65-F1
#
_entry.id   AF-A0A1Q2HQ65-F1
#
_cell.length_a   1.000
_cell.length_b   1.000
_cell.length_c   1.000
_cell.angle_alpha   90.00
_cell.angle_beta   90.00
_cell.angle_gamma   90.00
#
_symmetry.space_group_name_H-M   'P 1'
#
loop_
_entity.id
_entity.type
_entity.pdbx_description
1 polymer ?
#
loop_
_entity_poly.entity_id
_entity_poly.type
_entity_poly.pdbx_seq_one_letter_code
_entity_poly.pdbx_strand_id
1 'polypeptide(L)' 'MQGFVLKEFMKKKNIISFLLLSVLFLASCSESPNREADNANIVSLSPNITEILFALGLGEQVVGVTSYCDYPPACSEK' A
#
# COMPACT_ATOMS: atom_id res chain seq x y z
N MET A 1 -7.84 -58.84 -6.86
CA MET A 1 -8.51 -57.52 -6.83
C MET A 1 -7.83 -56.55 -5.83
N GLN A 2 -6.52 -56.29 -5.94
CA GLN A 2 -5.80 -55.37 -5.03
C GLN A 2 -4.98 -54.28 -5.75
N GLY A 3 -4.86 -54.33 -7.08
CA GLY A 3 -4.07 -53.37 -7.87
C GLY A 3 -4.82 -52.13 -8.39
N PHE A 4 -6.15 -52.08 -8.28
CA PHE A 4 -6.96 -50.95 -8.79
C PHE A 4 -7.02 -49.77 -7.80
N VAL A 5 -7.08 -50.06 -6.50
CA VAL A 5 -7.18 -49.03 -5.44
C VAL A 5 -5.89 -48.21 -5.29
N LEU A 6 -4.72 -48.81 -5.57
CA LEU A 6 -3.41 -48.14 -5.43
C LEU A 6 -3.12 -47.13 -6.56
N LYS A 7 -3.65 -47.35 -7.77
CA LYS A 7 -3.51 -46.40 -8.90
C LYS A 7 -4.34 -45.13 -8.71
N GLU A 8 -5.50 -45.24 -8.09
CA GLU A 8 -6.34 -44.09 -7.71
C GLU A 8 -5.64 -43.21 -6.66
N PHE A 9 -4.98 -43.83 -5.68
CA PHE A 9 -4.29 -43.10 -4.62
C PHE A 9 -3.08 -42.28 -5.14
N MET A 10 -2.32 -42.83 -6.10
CA MET A 10 -1.18 -42.14 -6.73
C MET A 10 -1.62 -40.97 -7.63
N LYS A 11 -2.78 -41.07 -8.30
CA LYS A 11 -3.34 -39.97 -9.09
C LYS A 11 -3.91 -38.87 -8.19
N LYS A 12 -4.56 -39.25 -7.09
CA LYS A 12 -5.15 -38.33 -6.09
C LYS A 12 -4.08 -37.52 -5.34
N LYS A 13 -2.96 -38.14 -4.96
CA LYS A 13 -1.79 -37.46 -4.35
C LYS A 13 -1.14 -36.45 -5.31
N ASN A 14 -1.09 -36.77 -6.61
CA ASN A 14 -0.61 -35.85 -7.64
C ASN A 14 -1.63 -34.75 -7.99
N ILE A 15 -2.94 -35.02 -7.96
CA ILE A 15 -3.99 -34.02 -8.17
C ILE A 15 -3.99 -32.99 -7.03
N ILE A 16 -3.86 -33.45 -5.78
CA ILE A 16 -3.77 -32.54 -4.62
C ILE A 16 -2.49 -31.70 -4.71
N SER A 17 -1.37 -32.30 -5.12
CA SER A 17 -0.12 -31.56 -5.36
C SER A 17 -0.28 -30.52 -6.48
N PHE A 18 -1.03 -30.84 -7.54
CA PHE A 18 -1.24 -29.94 -8.68
C PHE A 18 -2.20 -28.78 -8.33
N LEU A 19 -3.22 -29.07 -7.54
CA LEU A 19 -4.18 -28.07 -7.05
C LEU A 19 -3.50 -27.13 -6.04
N LEU A 20 -2.66 -27.66 -5.15
CA LEU A 20 -1.87 -26.86 -4.21
C LEU A 20 -0.83 -26.00 -4.92
N LEU A 21 -0.17 -26.53 -5.96
CA LEU A 21 0.79 -25.77 -6.79
C LEU A 21 0.10 -24.67 -7.62
N SER A 22 -1.10 -24.94 -8.14
CA SER A 22 -1.91 -23.96 -8.87
C SER A 22 -2.35 -22.79 -7.97
N VAL A 23 -2.75 -23.07 -6.73
CA VAL A 23 -3.14 -22.03 -5.76
C VAL A 23 -1.93 -21.19 -5.34
N LEU A 24 -0.76 -21.80 -5.18
CA LEU A 24 0.50 -21.10 -4.92
C LEU A 24 0.93 -20.20 -6.09
N PHE A 25 0.66 -20.61 -7.33
CA PHE A 25 1.00 -19.81 -8.52
C PHE A 25 0.10 -18.58 -8.67
N LEU A 26 -1.18 -18.69 -8.27
CA LEU A 26 -2.14 -17.58 -8.27
C LEU A 26 -1.86 -16.53 -7.16
N ALA A 27 -1.17 -16.91 -6.08
CA ALA A 27 -0.75 -15.99 -5.03
C ALA A 27 0.44 -15.09 -5.44
N SER A 28 1.00 -15.28 -6.64
CA SER A 28 2.08 -14.42 -7.16
C SER A 28 1.57 -13.14 -7.82
N CYS A 29 0.27 -12.82 -7.71
CA CYS A 29 -0.23 -11.48 -8.02
C CYS A 29 0.49 -10.48 -7.13
N SER A 30 1.43 -9.77 -7.75
CA SER A 30 2.23 -8.70 -7.19
C SER A 30 1.38 -7.83 -6.28
N GLU A 31 1.60 -7.93 -4.98
CA GLU A 31 1.27 -6.88 -4.03
C GLU A 31 2.06 -5.67 -4.53
N SER A 32 1.41 -4.79 -5.30
CA SER A 32 2.00 -3.49 -5.59
C SER A 32 2.31 -2.90 -4.24
N PRO A 33 3.57 -2.55 -3.93
CA PRO A 33 3.86 -1.84 -2.71
C PRO A 33 3.02 -0.58 -2.79
N ASN A 34 1.93 -0.55 -2.03
CA ASN A 34 1.22 0.66 -1.72
C ASN A 34 2.32 1.53 -1.16
N ARG A 35 2.77 2.50 -1.96
CA ARG A 35 3.65 3.56 -1.47
C ARG A 35 2.76 4.38 -0.56
N GLU A 36 2.46 3.82 0.61
CA GLU A 36 2.20 4.59 1.81
C GLU A 36 3.43 5.46 1.90
N ALA A 37 3.28 6.69 1.39
CA ALA A 37 4.31 7.69 1.37
C ALA A 37 4.61 7.94 2.84
N ASP A 38 5.57 7.18 3.37
CA ASP A 38 5.97 7.16 4.77
C ASP A 38 6.41 8.56 5.26
N ASN A 39 6.57 9.51 4.34
CA ASN A 39 6.45 10.92 4.64
C ASN A 39 6.15 11.72 3.35
N ALA A 40 4.92 12.17 3.14
CA ALA A 40 4.64 13.07 2.03
C ALA A 40 5.19 14.47 2.39
N ASN A 41 6.20 14.94 1.67
CA ASN A 41 6.78 16.27 1.87
C ASN A 41 6.06 17.28 0.98
N ILE A 42 5.23 18.13 1.57
CA ILE A 42 4.38 19.10 0.87
C ILE A 42 5.02 20.49 0.96
N VAL A 43 5.19 21.14 -0.20
CA VAL A 43 5.56 22.56 -0.29
C VAL A 43 4.35 23.34 -0.79
N SER A 44 3.84 24.27 0.01
CA SER A 44 2.68 25.09 -0.34
C SER A 44 3.11 26.45 -0.89
N LEU A 45 2.66 26.77 -2.10
CA LEU A 45 2.95 28.04 -2.77
C LEU A 45 1.85 29.09 -2.62
N SER A 46 0.75 28.76 -1.93
CA SER A 46 -0.41 29.65 -1.78
C SER A 46 -0.91 29.63 -0.33
N PRO A 47 -1.18 30.80 0.29
CA PRO A 47 -1.70 30.88 1.65
C PRO A 47 -2.98 30.04 1.85
N ASN A 48 -3.94 30.15 0.92
CA ASN A 48 -5.20 29.40 0.99
C ASN A 48 -4.99 27.88 1.01
N ILE A 49 -4.02 27.38 0.24
CA ILE A 49 -3.71 25.94 0.21
C ILE A 49 -3.06 25.51 1.52
N THR A 50 -2.16 26.32 2.07
CA THR A 50 -1.56 26.08 3.38
C THR A 50 -2.64 25.95 4.46
N GLU A 51 -3.60 26.87 4.50
CA GLU A 51 -4.70 26.84 5.46
C GLU A 51 -5.53 25.56 5.35
N ILE A 52 -5.89 25.15 4.14
CA ILE A 52 -6.64 23.91 3.89
C ILE A 52 -5.83 22.69 4.36
N LEU A 53 -4.54 22.62 4.07
CA LEU A 53 -3.68 21.50 4.49
C LEU A 53 -3.61 21.38 6.01
N PHE A 54 -3.48 22.50 6.72
CA PHE A 54 -3.50 22.51 8.18
C PHE A 54 -4.90 22.16 8.73
N ALA A 55 -5.98 22.64 8.11
CA ALA A 55 -7.35 22.29 8.50
C ALA A 55 -7.64 20.79 8.31
N LEU A 56 -6.99 20.14 7.34
CA LEU A 56 -7.07 18.70 7.10
C LEU A 56 -6.18 17.86 8.02
N GLY A 57 -5.43 18.48 8.94
CA GLY A 57 -4.49 17.77 9.81
C GLY A 57 -3.21 17.30 9.10
N LEU A 58 -2.93 17.82 7.91
CA LEU A 58 -1.75 17.48 7.11
C LEU A 58 -0.59 18.47 7.34
N GLY A 59 -0.68 19.35 8.35
CA GLY A 59 0.36 20.36 8.64
C GLY A 59 1.73 19.77 9.00
N GLU A 60 1.78 18.54 9.52
CA GLU A 60 3.06 17.84 9.80
C GLU A 60 3.79 17.45 8.51
N GLN A 61 3.05 17.19 7.44
CA GLN A 61 3.57 16.84 6.11
C GLN A 61 4.04 18.09 5.34
N VAL A 62 3.72 19.30 5.81
CA VAL A 62 4.19 20.55 5.20
C VAL A 62 5.62 20.83 5.63
N VAL A 63 6.52 20.87 4.65
CA VAL A 63 7.97 21.12 4.82
C VAL A 63 8.41 22.50 4.36
N GLY A 64 7.50 23.29 3.78
CA GLY A 64 7.79 24.67 3.39
C GLY A 64 6.56 25.43 2.92
N VAL A 65 6.55 26.71 3.26
CA VAL A 65 5.52 27.66 2.84
C VAL A 65 6.14 28.92 2.22
N THR A 66 5.32 29.78 1.65
CA THR A 66 5.77 31.11 1.20
C THR A 66 5.77 32.09 2.37
N SER A 67 6.54 33.17 2.25
CA SER A 67 6.59 34.25 3.25
C SER A 67 5.25 34.97 3.48
N TYR A 68 4.27 34.72 2.62
CA TYR A 68 2.90 35.25 2.73
C TYR A 68 1.96 34.32 3.52
N CYS A 69 2.41 33.12 3.92
CA CYS A 69 1.62 32.20 4.73
C CYS A 69 1.79 32.55 6.22
N ASP A 70 0.88 33.37 6.73
CA ASP A 70 0.84 33.87 8.11
C ASP A 70 -0.21 33.18 8.98
N TYR A 71 -1.08 32.36 8.37
CA TYR A 71 -2.12 31.61 9.06
C TYR A 71 -2.18 30.15 8.61
N PRO A 72 -2.34 29.19 9.56
CA PRO A 72 -2.28 29.33 11.02
C PRO A 72 -0.85 29.66 11.52
N PRO A 73 -0.64 30.19 12.74
CA PRO A 73 0.69 30.59 13.23
C PRO A 73 1.77 29.50 13.11
N ALA A 74 1.37 28.24 13.20
CA ALA A 74 2.23 27.07 13.04
C ALA A 74 2.83 26.90 11.63
N CYS A 75 2.33 27.58 10.60
CA CYS A 75 2.90 27.52 9.25
C CYS A 75 4.09 28.47 9.08
N SER A 76 4.23 29.52 9.89
CA SER A 76 5.35 30.47 9.78
C SER A 76 6.70 29.91 10.24
N GLU A 77 6.70 28.74 10.90
CA GLU A 77 7.91 28.02 11.32
C GLU A 77 8.35 26.93 10.32
N LYS A 78 7.63 26.77 9.20
CA LYS A 78 7.88 25.76 8.16
C LYS A 78 8.70 26.31 6.99
#